data_AF-A0A962JKQ8-F1
#
_entry.id   AF-A0A962JKQ8-F1
#
_cell.length_a   1.000
_cell.length_b   1.000
_cell.length_c   1.000
_cell.angle_alpha   90.00
_cell.angle_beta   90.00
_cell.angle_gamma   90.00
#
_symmetry.space_group_name_H-M   'P 1'
#
loop_
_entity.id
_entity.type
_entity.pdbx_description
1 polymer ?
#
loop_
_entity_poly.entity_id
_entity_poly.type
_entity_poly.pdbx_seq_one_letter_code
_entity_poly.pdbx_strand_id
1 'polypeptide(L)'
;DEFGYFVKNATSIEPHVRIVPETGVAKDGGLFYTENLPPESVMIQNVMATAERSKAGTDKAEDVLAFVLDGDLGLNGKLLQVGGDATTGRGQVLVNVAGGAK
;
A
#
# COMPACT_ATOMS: atom_id res chain seq x y z
N ASP A 1 20.06 6.69 15.65
CA ASP A 1 19.74 8.04 15.14
C ASP A 1 18.29 8.35 15.48
N GLU A 2 17.88 9.61 15.36
CA GLU A 2 16.53 10.08 15.70
C GLU A 2 15.47 9.56 14.71
N PHE A 3 15.80 9.46 13.43
CA PHE A 3 14.87 9.00 12.40
C PHE A 3 14.42 7.55 12.64
N GLY A 4 15.35 6.63 12.86
CA GLY A 4 15.09 5.24 13.17
C GLY A 4 14.38 5.03 14.50
N TYR A 5 14.50 5.96 15.45
CA TYR A 5 13.69 5.95 16.67
C TYR A 5 12.22 6.23 16.33
N PHE A 6 11.93 7.30 15.58
CA PHE A 6 10.55 7.65 15.22
C PHE A 6 9.90 6.61 14.30
N VAL A 7 10.61 6.08 13.30
CA VAL A 7 10.08 5.04 12.40
C VAL A 7 9.59 3.80 13.16
N LYS A 8 10.16 3.50 14.33
CA LYS A 8 9.80 2.34 15.15
C LYS A 8 8.77 2.62 16.24
N ASN A 9 8.60 3.88 16.65
CA ASN A 9 7.83 4.23 17.84
C ASN A 9 6.72 5.26 17.60
N ALA A 10 6.68 5.90 16.43
CA ALA A 10 5.70 6.92 16.07
C ALA A 10 4.66 6.41 15.06
N THR A 11 4.45 5.09 15.00
CA THR A 11 3.35 4.46 14.26
C THR A 11 2.04 4.58 15.04
N SER A 12 0.91 4.45 14.35
CA SER A 12 -0.41 4.48 15.00
C SER A 12 -0.73 3.10 15.56
N ILE A 13 -0.85 2.98 16.89
CA ILE A 13 -1.22 1.74 17.57
C ILE A 13 -2.68 1.84 18.02
N GLU A 14 -3.54 0.99 17.46
CA GLU A 14 -5.00 1.11 17.61
C GLU A 14 -5.60 -0.16 18.26
N PRO A 15 -6.23 -0.05 19.45
CA PRO A 15 -6.97 -1.15 20.04
C PRO A 15 -8.28 -1.41 19.28
N HIS A 16 -8.52 -2.67 18.96
CA HIS A 16 -9.74 -3.15 18.31
C HIS A 16 -10.42 -4.19 19.17
N VAL A 17 -11.75 -4.13 19.24
CA VAL A 17 -12.57 -5.08 19.99
C VAL A 17 -13.73 -5.59 19.15
N ARG A 18 -13.94 -6.90 19.16
CA ARG A 18 -15.17 -7.51 18.65
C ARG A 18 -16.24 -7.54 19.73
N ILE A 19 -17.39 -6.91 19.47
CA ILE A 19 -18.55 -6.93 20.37
C ILE A 19 -19.51 -8.05 19.99
N VAL A 20 -20.07 -8.73 21.00
CA VAL A 20 -21.17 -9.69 20.85
C VAL A 20 -22.49 -8.90 20.76
N PRO A 21 -23.22 -8.94 19.63
CA PRO A 21 -24.39 -8.09 19.42
C PRO A 21 -25.50 -8.27 20.48
N GLU A 22 -25.67 -9.49 20.98
CA GLU A 22 -26.76 -9.84 21.89
C GLU A 22 -26.55 -9.28 23.30
N THR A 23 -25.30 -9.17 23.75
CA THR A 23 -24.95 -8.72 25.11
C THR A 23 -24.35 -7.32 25.15
N GLY A 24 -23.84 -6.82 24.02
CA GLY A 24 -23.10 -5.56 23.95
C GLY A 24 -21.70 -5.62 24.60
N VAL A 25 -21.24 -6.81 25.00
CA VAL A 25 -19.95 -7.00 25.68
C VAL A 25 -18.89 -7.51 24.70
N ALA A 26 -17.62 -7.24 24.99
CA ALA A 26 -16.49 -7.79 24.24
C ALA A 26 -16.55 -9.33 24.19
N LYS A 27 -16.33 -9.88 22.99
CA LYS A 27 -16.18 -11.32 22.79
C LYS A 27 -14.84 -11.76 23.37
N ASP A 28 -14.84 -12.89 24.06
CA ASP A 28 -13.59 -13.51 24.51
C ASP A 28 -12.64 -13.79 23.32
N GLY A 29 -11.36 -13.45 23.50
CA GLY A 29 -10.34 -13.44 22.44
C GLY A 29 -10.54 -12.39 21.33
N GLY A 30 -11.51 -11.48 21.47
CA GLY A 30 -11.86 -10.47 20.46
C GLY A 30 -11.13 -9.14 20.58
N LEU A 31 -10.24 -8.98 21.56
CA LEU A 31 -9.42 -7.78 21.78
C LEU A 31 -8.03 -7.97 21.17
N PHE A 32 -7.62 -7.05 20.31
CA PHE A 32 -6.30 -7.04 19.69
C PHE A 32 -5.85 -5.61 19.37
N TYR A 33 -4.55 -5.44 19.09
CA TYR A 33 -3.98 -4.16 18.66
C TYR A 33 -3.50 -4.28 17.22
N THR A 34 -3.68 -3.22 16.44
CA THR A 34 -3.11 -3.09 15.10
C THR A 34 -2.12 -1.94 15.07
N GLU A 35 -1.04 -2.11 14.32
CA GLU A 35 -0.07 -1.07 14.04
C GLU A 35 -0.25 -0.60 12.60
N ASN A 36 -0.40 0.71 12.40
CA ASN A 36 -0.58 1.33 11.10
C ASN A 36 0.51 2.35 10.83
N LEU A 37 1.01 2.38 9.59
CA LEU A 37 1.84 3.47 9.11
C LEU A 37 1.01 4.78 9.15
N PRO A 38 1.52 5.87 9.76
CA PRO A 38 0.78 7.12 9.85
C PRO A 38 0.40 7.68 8.48
N PRO A 39 -0.73 8.40 8.37
CA PRO A 39 -1.04 9.16 7.16
C PRO A 39 0.07 10.17 6.88
N GLU A 40 0.18 10.59 5.61
CA GLU A 40 1.23 11.51 5.13
C GLU A 40 2.66 10.93 5.13
N SER A 41 2.83 9.65 5.47
CA SER A 41 4.11 8.95 5.26
C SER A 41 4.44 8.83 3.77
N VAL A 42 5.66 9.21 3.39
CA VAL A 42 6.15 9.08 2.02
C VAL A 42 7.02 7.83 1.90
N MET A 43 6.63 6.92 1.01
CA MET A 43 7.41 5.74 0.64
C MET A 43 7.97 5.90 -0.77
N ILE A 44 9.19 5.45 -0.98
CA ILE A 44 9.87 5.49 -2.28
C ILE A 44 10.26 4.06 -2.63
N GLN A 45 9.95 3.63 -3.86
CA GLN A 45 10.28 2.31 -4.40
C GLN A 45 10.73 2.44 -5.85
N ASN A 46 11.62 1.54 -6.28
CA ASN A 46 12.02 1.43 -7.68
C ASN A 46 11.08 0.45 -8.40
N VAL A 47 10.55 0.87 -9.56
CA VAL A 47 9.78 0.00 -10.45
C VAL A 47 10.65 -0.33 -11.65
N MET A 48 10.78 -1.62 -11.97
CA MET A 48 11.62 -2.11 -13.06
C MET A 48 10.82 -3.05 -13.94
N ALA A 49 11.07 -3.00 -15.24
CA ALA A 49 10.45 -3.89 -16.23
C ALA A 49 11.53 -4.59 -17.07
N THR A 50 11.16 -5.73 -17.64
CA THR A 50 11.90 -6.38 -18.72
C THR A 50 10.99 -6.51 -19.93
N ALA A 51 11.56 -6.79 -21.11
CA ALA A 51 10.77 -7.14 -22.28
C ALA A 51 9.79 -8.28 -21.97
N GLU A 52 8.64 -8.26 -22.65
CA GLU A 52 7.62 -9.29 -22.53
C GLU A 52 8.20 -10.67 -22.87
N ARG A 53 7.79 -11.70 -22.11
CA ARG A 53 8.29 -13.07 -22.28
C ARG A 53 7.26 -14.04 -22.85
N SER A 54 6.11 -13.54 -23.30
CA SER A 54 5.10 -14.37 -23.94
C SER A 54 5.57 -14.79 -25.34
N LYS A 55 5.09 -15.93 -25.86
CA LYS A 55 5.52 -16.45 -27.17
C LYS A 55 5.17 -15.53 -28.34
N ALA A 56 4.13 -14.71 -28.19
CA ALA A 56 3.67 -13.76 -29.20
C ALA A 56 4.10 -12.32 -28.91
N GLY A 57 4.78 -12.11 -27.77
CA GLY A 57 5.07 -10.80 -27.24
C GLY A 57 6.17 -10.09 -28.01
N THR A 58 5.96 -8.79 -28.26
CA THR A 58 6.95 -7.91 -28.90
C THR A 58 7.28 -6.70 -28.05
N ASP A 59 6.63 -6.54 -26.90
CA ASP A 59 6.76 -5.35 -26.07
C ASP A 59 8.15 -5.29 -25.41
N LYS A 60 8.80 -4.14 -25.57
CA LYS A 60 10.07 -3.88 -24.89
C LYS A 60 9.82 -3.53 -23.43
N ALA A 61 10.88 -3.54 -22.63
CA ALA A 61 10.79 -3.18 -21.21
C ALA A 61 10.17 -1.79 -21.00
N GLU A 62 10.49 -0.83 -21.88
CA GLU A 62 9.95 0.53 -21.89
C GLU A 62 8.43 0.55 -22.11
N ASP A 63 7.93 -0.27 -23.04
CA ASP A 63 6.50 -0.37 -23.36
C ASP A 63 5.72 -0.96 -22.18
N VAL A 64 6.27 -2.01 -21.55
CA VAL A 64 5.70 -2.63 -20.34
C VAL A 64 5.64 -1.62 -19.18
N LEU A 65 6.71 -0.86 -18.98
CA LEU A 65 6.76 0.12 -17.91
C LEU A 65 5.77 1.27 -18.16
N ALA A 66 5.67 1.74 -19.41
CA ALA A 66 4.70 2.76 -19.80
C ALA A 66 3.26 2.27 -19.60
N PHE A 67 2.96 1.01 -19.92
CA PHE A 67 1.65 0.42 -19.68
C PHE A 67 1.27 0.39 -18.19
N VAL A 68 2.19 -0.08 -17.32
CA VAL A 68 1.94 -0.20 -15.88
C VAL A 68 1.84 1.16 -15.17
N LEU A 69 2.62 2.15 -15.62
CA LEU A 69 2.64 3.46 -14.97
C LEU A 69 1.61 4.43 -15.58
N ASP A 70 1.58 4.56 -16.90
CA ASP A 70 0.90 5.64 -17.61
C ASP A 70 -0.29 5.18 -18.47
N GLY A 71 -0.58 3.86 -18.54
CA GLY A 71 -1.73 3.33 -19.27
C GLY A 71 -3.09 3.70 -18.67
N ASP A 72 -4.19 3.28 -19.32
CA ASP A 72 -5.56 3.55 -18.84
C ASP A 72 -5.83 3.04 -17.42
N LEU A 73 -5.22 1.90 -17.08
CA LEU A 73 -5.22 1.30 -15.74
C LEU A 73 -3.87 1.49 -15.03
N GLY A 74 -3.05 2.43 -15.49
CA GLY A 74 -1.74 2.73 -14.96
C GLY A 74 -1.79 3.29 -13.54
N LEU A 75 -0.69 3.19 -12.81
CA LEU A 75 -0.61 3.57 -11.40
C LEU A 75 -0.34 5.06 -11.19
N ASN A 76 0.25 5.76 -12.15
CA ASN A 76 0.70 7.14 -11.99
C ASN A 76 -0.48 8.11 -11.78
N GLY A 77 -0.42 8.90 -10.70
CA GLY A 77 -1.47 9.82 -10.30
C GLY A 77 -2.76 9.15 -9.82
N LYS A 78 -2.75 7.83 -9.59
CA LYS A 78 -3.94 7.09 -9.13
C LYS A 78 -3.88 6.76 -7.64
N LEU A 79 -5.06 6.64 -7.06
CA LEU A 79 -5.24 6.05 -5.74
C LEU A 79 -5.11 4.53 -5.83
N LEU A 80 -4.28 3.96 -4.97
CA LEU A 80 -4.06 2.53 -4.85
C LEU A 80 -4.42 2.08 -3.43
N GLN A 81 -5.05 0.90 -3.33
CA GLN A 81 -5.26 0.23 -2.07
C GLN A 81 -4.11 -0.74 -1.80
N VAL A 82 -3.42 -0.58 -0.68
CA VAL A 82 -2.27 -1.40 -0.27
C VAL A 82 -2.50 -1.93 1.14
N GLY A 83 -2.17 -3.20 1.37
CA GLY A 83 -2.28 -3.82 2.69
C GLY A 83 -3.70 -4.29 3.05
N GLY A 84 -3.89 -4.60 4.33
CA GLY A 84 -5.16 -5.07 4.90
C GLY A 84 -6.10 -3.93 5.31
N ASP A 85 -7.16 -4.27 6.04
CA ASP A 85 -8.08 -3.31 6.67
C ASP A 85 -8.70 -2.27 5.71
N ALA A 86 -8.83 -2.64 4.43
CA ALA A 86 -9.43 -1.81 3.41
C ALA A 86 -10.89 -1.44 3.74
N THR A 87 -11.65 -2.37 4.33
CA THR A 87 -13.07 -2.16 4.70
C THR A 87 -13.26 -1.23 5.89
N THR A 88 -12.19 -0.95 6.66
CA THR A 88 -12.17 0.05 7.74
C THR A 88 -11.44 1.33 7.32
N GLY A 89 -11.12 1.47 6.02
CA GLY A 89 -10.58 2.70 5.44
C GLY A 89 -9.06 2.86 5.54
N ARG A 90 -8.32 1.78 5.81
CA ARG A 90 -6.84 1.82 5.86
C ARG A 90 -6.22 1.49 4.51
N GLY A 91 -4.99 1.93 4.27
CA GLY A 91 -4.17 1.48 3.13
C GLY A 91 -4.33 2.23 1.82
N GLN A 92 -5.08 3.33 1.77
CA GLN A 92 -5.15 4.17 0.58
C GLN A 92 -3.88 5.02 0.43
N VAL A 93 -3.25 4.93 -0.74
CA VAL A 93 -2.05 5.68 -1.08
C VAL A 93 -2.20 6.36 -2.44
N LEU A 94 -1.60 7.53 -2.60
CA LEU A 94 -1.48 8.19 -3.92
C LEU A 94 -0.12 7.82 -4.52
N VAL A 95 -0.12 7.23 -5.71
CA VAL A 95 1.12 6.86 -6.40
C VAL A 95 1.53 7.98 -7.35
N ASN A 96 2.77 8.45 -7.22
CA ASN A 96 3.37 9.44 -8.12
C ASN A 96 4.70 8.92 -8.66
N VAL A 97 4.88 9.01 -9.97
CA VAL A 97 6.14 8.66 -10.63
C VAL A 97 7.04 9.89 -10.65
N ALA A 98 8.14 9.86 -9.90
CA ALA A 98 9.06 10.99 -9.73
C ALA A 98 10.20 11.05 -10.78
N GLY A 99 10.14 10.22 -11.84
CA GLY A 99 11.16 10.12 -12.89
C GLY A 99 11.81 8.73 -12.97
N GLY A 100 12.93 8.63 -13.70
CA GLY A 100 13.68 7.39 -13.93
C GLY A 100 14.25 7.33 -15.34
N ALA A 101 15.34 6.58 -15.53
CA ALA A 101 15.82 6.25 -16.88
C ALA A 101 14.81 5.27 -17.50
N LYS A 102 14.19 5.69 -18.61
CA LYS A 102 13.41 4.81 -19.48
C LYS A 102 14.38 4.06 -20.39
#